data_AF-A0A832IDE0-F1
#
_entry.id   AF-A0A832IDE0-F1
#
_cell.length_a   1.000
_cell.length_b   1.000
_cell.length_c   1.000
_cell.angle_alpha   90.00
_cell.angle_beta   90.00
_cell.angle_gamma   90.00
#
_symmetry.space_group_name_H-M   'P 1'
#
loop_
_entity.id
_entity.type
_entity.pdbx_description
1 polymer ?
#
loop_
_entity_poly.entity_id
_entity_poly.type
_entity_poly.pdbx_seq_one_letter_code
_entity_poly.pdbx_strand_id
1 'polypeptide(L)'
;MKKKIYEFKRSVRKILKIIFLLGLREIYCWLKNIYGMIEHPSLTVSRIKKREDLSQEILVLGLPWFLWLGWGIVLAVSRIFIFGRWQFGWLAKTSFWGVSFLSLFCFLVFLYFFYEGGRRRRWNE
;
A
#
# COMPACT_ATOMS: atom_id res chain seq x y z
N MET A 1 -20.81 38.93 4.00
CA MET A 1 -19.56 38.11 4.00
C MET A 1 -19.62 36.86 4.88
N LYS A 2 -20.03 36.94 6.16
CA LYS A 2 -20.03 35.78 7.09
C LYS A 2 -20.84 34.55 6.62
N LYS A 3 -21.96 34.77 5.92
CA LYS A 3 -22.84 33.70 5.41
C LYS A 3 -22.16 32.83 4.32
N LYS A 4 -21.46 33.47 3.37
CA LYS A 4 -20.66 32.79 2.33
C LYS A 4 -19.53 31.93 2.92
N ILE A 5 -18.85 32.43 3.96
CA ILE A 5 -17.77 31.70 4.65
C ILE A 5 -18.33 30.46 5.37
N TYR A 6 -19.52 30.57 5.97
CA TYR A 6 -20.16 29.46 6.66
C TYR A 6 -20.59 28.34 5.69
N GLU A 7 -21.20 28.69 4.55
CA GLU A 7 -21.58 27.74 3.51
C GLU A 7 -20.36 27.05 2.87
N PHE A 8 -19.27 27.79 2.68
CA PHE A 8 -18.00 27.23 2.22
C PHE A 8 -17.43 26.22 3.24
N LYS A 9 -17.32 26.58 4.53
CA LYS A 9 -16.86 25.66 5.59
C LYS A 9 -17.74 24.40 5.68
N ARG A 10 -19.05 24.53 5.50
CA ARG A 10 -19.99 23.39 5.49
C ARG A 10 -19.75 22.46 4.30
N SER A 11 -19.48 23.01 3.13
CA SER A 11 -19.19 22.26 1.90
C SER A 11 -17.86 21.52 2.00
N VAL A 12 -16.81 22.19 2.50
CA VAL A 12 -15.50 21.57 2.76
C VAL A 12 -15.63 20.40 3.74
N ARG A 13 -16.41 20.54 4.81
CA ARG A 13 -16.63 19.45 5.78
C ARG A 13 -17.33 18.25 5.15
N LYS A 14 -18.28 18.46 4.23
CA LYS A 14 -18.94 17.38 3.48
C LYS A 14 -17.95 16.65 2.57
N ILE A 15 -17.14 17.40 1.83
CA ILE A 15 -16.12 16.84 0.94
C ILE A 15 -15.11 16.00 1.75
N LEU A 16 -14.59 16.55 2.85
CA LEU A 16 -13.69 15.82 3.75
C LEU A 16 -14.32 14.54 4.28
N LYS A 17 -15.60 14.57 4.67
CA LYS A 17 -16.32 13.38 5.15
C LYS A 17 -16.43 12.31 4.06
N ILE A 18 -16.71 12.69 2.82
CA ILE A 18 -16.80 11.76 1.69
C ILE A 18 -15.43 11.14 1.39
N ILE A 19 -14.38 11.97 1.30
CA ILE A 19 -13.00 11.50 1.08
C ILE A 19 -12.59 10.51 2.19
N PHE A 20 -12.91 10.84 3.45
CA PHE A 20 -12.61 9.97 4.58
C PHE A 20 -13.34 8.62 4.50
N LEU A 21 -14.63 8.62 4.18
CA LEU A 21 -15.42 7.38 4.02
C LEU A 21 -14.94 6.53 2.85
N LEU A 22 -14.58 7.15 1.73
CA LEU A 22 -13.98 6.46 0.58
C LEU A 22 -12.63 5.85 0.94
N GLY A 23 -11.78 6.59 1.66
CA GLY A 23 -10.49 6.10 2.15
C GLY A 23 -10.63 4.89 3.06
N LEU A 24 -11.56 4.92 4.02
CA LEU A 24 -11.83 3.77 4.90
C LEU A 24 -12.30 2.53 4.13
N ARG A 25 -13.19 2.72 3.15
CA ARG A 25 -13.64 1.63 2.28
C ARG A 25 -12.47 1.02 1.51
N GLU A 26 -11.61 1.85 0.95
CA GLU A 26 -10.46 1.40 0.16
C GLU A 26 -9.46 0.62 1.02
N ILE A 27 -9.19 1.11 2.23
CA ILE A 27 -8.33 0.45 3.22
C ILE A 27 -8.93 -0.91 3.62
N TYR A 28 -10.24 -0.97 3.89
CA TYR A 28 -10.90 -2.22 4.24
C TYR A 28 -10.80 -3.26 3.11
N CYS A 29 -11.07 -2.84 1.87
CA CYS A 29 -10.92 -3.69 0.69
C CYS A 29 -9.47 -4.17 0.52
N TRP A 30 -8.51 -3.27 0.71
CA TRP A 30 -7.08 -3.60 0.63
C TRP A 30 -6.67 -4.63 1.68
N LEU A 31 -7.05 -4.44 2.94
CA LEU A 31 -6.78 -5.41 4.01
C LEU A 31 -7.40 -6.77 3.74
N LYS A 32 -8.64 -6.81 3.24
CA LYS A 32 -9.30 -8.06 2.83
C LYS A 32 -8.54 -8.75 1.70
N ASN A 33 -8.04 -7.99 0.73
CA ASN A 33 -7.26 -8.52 -0.39
C ASN A 33 -5.88 -9.02 0.05
N ILE A 34 -5.21 -8.33 0.98
CA ILE A 34 -3.97 -8.83 1.59
C ILE A 34 -4.21 -10.16 2.28
N TYR A 35 -5.24 -10.23 3.13
CA TYR A 35 -5.61 -11.47 3.81
C TYR A 35 -5.90 -12.59 2.81
N GLY A 36 -6.71 -12.32 1.79
CA GLY A 36 -7.00 -13.27 0.72
C GLY A 36 -5.76 -13.66 -0.09
N MET A 37 -4.73 -12.82 -0.18
CA MET A 37 -3.46 -13.17 -0.82
C MET A 37 -2.61 -14.11 0.03
N ILE A 38 -2.70 -14.01 1.36
CA ILE A 38 -2.01 -14.92 2.28
C ILE A 38 -2.66 -16.31 2.24
N GLU A 39 -4.00 -16.38 2.26
CA GLU A 39 -4.71 -17.66 2.24
C GLU A 39 -4.81 -18.28 0.83
N HIS A 40 -5.20 -17.48 -0.16
CA HIS A 40 -5.61 -17.94 -1.49
C HIS A 40 -5.14 -16.97 -2.60
N PRO A 41 -3.82 -16.87 -2.85
CA PRO A 41 -3.25 -15.85 -3.73
C PRO A 41 -3.80 -15.87 -5.15
N SER A 42 -3.86 -17.04 -5.79
CA SER A 42 -4.32 -17.17 -7.18
C SER A 42 -5.79 -16.77 -7.36
N LEU A 43 -6.66 -17.15 -6.40
CA LEU A 43 -8.09 -16.82 -6.44
C LEU A 43 -8.31 -15.32 -6.20
N THR A 44 -7.58 -14.75 -5.25
CA THR A 44 -7.69 -13.33 -4.90
C THR A 44 -7.26 -12.44 -6.06
N VAL A 45 -6.12 -12.72 -6.69
CA VAL A 45 -5.68 -12.00 -7.90
C VAL A 45 -6.70 -12.13 -9.03
N SER A 46 -7.23 -13.34 -9.26
CA SER A 46 -8.23 -13.56 -10.32
C SER A 46 -9.50 -12.73 -10.08
N ARG A 47 -9.93 -12.60 -8.81
CA ARG A 47 -11.08 -11.74 -8.44
C ARG A 47 -10.79 -10.26 -8.66
N ILE A 48 -9.61 -9.78 -8.30
CA ILE A 48 -9.18 -8.39 -8.51
C ILE A 48 -9.19 -8.08 -10.02
N LYS A 49 -8.57 -8.93 -10.83
CA LYS A 49 -8.54 -8.76 -12.29
C LYS A 49 -9.91 -8.84 -12.92
N LYS A 50 -10.79 -9.72 -12.46
CA LYS A 50 -12.17 -9.85 -12.98
C LYS A 50 -13.01 -8.60 -12.71
N ARG A 51 -12.78 -7.91 -11.60
CA ARG A 51 -13.49 -6.66 -11.27
C ARG A 51 -12.88 -5.43 -11.91
N GLU A 52 -11.71 -5.56 -12.54
CA GLU A 52 -10.97 -4.46 -13.17
C GLU A 52 -10.67 -3.31 -12.18
N ASP A 53 -10.52 -3.66 -10.89
CA ASP A 53 -10.22 -2.72 -9.81
C ASP A 53 -8.74 -2.33 -9.83
N LEU A 54 -8.35 -1.42 -10.72
CA LEU A 54 -6.97 -0.92 -10.86
C LEU A 54 -6.41 -0.33 -9.56
N SER A 55 -7.26 0.32 -8.77
CA SER A 55 -6.88 0.88 -7.46
C SER A 55 -6.35 -0.21 -6.52
N GLN A 56 -7.05 -1.34 -6.46
CA GLN A 56 -6.68 -2.46 -5.60
C GLN A 56 -5.46 -3.21 -6.13
N GLU A 57 -5.31 -3.33 -7.46
CA GLU A 57 -4.10 -3.88 -8.08
C GLU A 57 -2.86 -3.05 -7.71
N ILE A 58 -2.93 -1.72 -7.83
CA ILE A 58 -1.85 -0.82 -7.45
C ILE A 58 -1.55 -0.89 -5.95
N LEU A 59 -2.58 -0.91 -5.09
CA LEU A 59 -2.42 -0.96 -3.65
C LEU A 59 -1.74 -2.25 -3.18
N VAL A 60 -2.09 -3.38 -3.79
CA VAL A 60 -1.50 -4.69 -3.45
C VAL A 60 -0.06 -4.79 -3.98
N LEU A 61 0.19 -4.40 -5.24
CA LEU A 61 1.55 -4.37 -5.81
C LEU A 61 2.44 -3.30 -5.17
N GLY A 62 1.84 -2.25 -4.61
CA GLY A 62 2.52 -1.19 -3.88
C GLY A 62 2.90 -1.54 -2.44
N LEU A 63 2.37 -2.63 -1.88
CA LEU A 63 2.64 -3.04 -0.50
C LEU A 63 4.15 -3.22 -0.18
N PRO A 64 4.96 -3.86 -1.06
CA PRO A 64 6.41 -3.90 -0.89
C PRO A 64 7.04 -2.51 -0.81
N TRP A 65 6.58 -1.56 -1.63
CA TRP A 65 7.05 -0.18 -1.60
C TRP A 65 6.64 0.54 -0.32
N PHE A 66 5.43 0.33 0.18
CA PHE A 66 4.99 0.90 1.45
C PHE A 66 5.80 0.37 2.64
N LEU A 67 6.12 -0.92 2.65
CA LEU A 67 7.00 -1.51 3.67
C LEU A 67 8.41 -0.89 3.61
N TRP A 68 8.96 -0.75 2.40
CA TRP A 68 10.28 -0.16 2.21
C TRP A 68 10.34 1.31 2.60
N LEU A 69 9.35 2.12 2.18
CA LEU A 69 9.22 3.53 2.55
C LEU A 69 8.98 3.71 4.04
N GLY A 70 8.12 2.89 4.65
CA GLY A 70 7.86 2.92 6.08
C GLY A 70 9.14 2.68 6.88
N TRP A 71 9.96 1.72 6.46
CA TRP A 71 11.28 1.51 7.07
C TRP A 71 12.24 2.68 6.85
N GLY A 72 12.24 3.27 5.65
CA GLY A 72 12.99 4.49 5.36
C GLY A 72 12.63 5.65 6.29
N ILE A 73 11.33 5.82 6.59
CA ILE A 73 10.84 6.81 7.55
C ILE A 73 11.32 6.47 8.96
N VAL A 74 11.24 5.21 9.40
CA VAL A 74 11.74 4.79 10.71
C VAL A 74 13.23 5.12 10.86
N LEU A 75 14.03 4.85 9.83
CA LEU A 75 15.45 5.21 9.80
C LEU A 75 15.65 6.72 9.86
N ALA A 76 14.90 7.49 9.08
CA ALA A 76 14.97 8.96 9.08
C ALA A 76 14.58 9.56 10.43
N VAL A 77 13.50 9.08 11.05
CA VAL A 77 13.03 9.52 12.36
C VAL A 77 14.03 9.15 13.45
N SER A 78 14.50 7.89 13.48
CA SER A 78 15.53 7.46 14.43
C SER A 78 16.79 8.32 14.34
N ARG A 79 17.10 8.83 13.15
CA ARG A 79 18.23 9.72 12.91
C ARG A 79 18.02 11.12 13.49
N ILE A 80 16.80 11.65 13.44
CA ILE A 80 16.46 12.94 14.06
C ILE A 80 16.65 12.87 15.58
N PHE A 81 16.31 11.73 16.19
CA PHE A 81 16.44 11.52 17.64
C PHE A 81 17.88 11.18 18.09
N ILE A 82 18.69 10.52 17.25
CA ILE A 82 20.04 10.05 17.60
C ILE A 82 21.10 10.88 16.86
N PHE A 83 21.34 12.11 17.32
CA PHE A 83 22.48 13.00 17.02
C PHE A 83 23.25 12.85 15.69
N GLY A 84 23.05 13.80 14.77
CA GLY A 84 24.06 14.50 13.93
C GLY A 84 25.02 13.78 12.94
N ARG A 85 25.60 12.61 13.23
CA ARG A 85 26.58 11.94 12.35
C ARG A 85 25.97 11.01 11.27
N TRP A 86 26.32 11.21 10.01
CA TRP A 86 25.91 10.40 8.83
C TRP A 86 26.40 8.94 8.80
N GLN A 87 26.76 8.36 9.96
CA GLN A 87 27.21 6.99 10.07
C GLN A 87 26.09 6.13 10.64
N PHE A 88 25.45 5.35 9.77
CA PHE A 88 24.51 4.33 10.20
C PHE A 88 25.26 3.21 10.94
N GLY A 89 24.80 2.88 12.14
CA GLY A 89 25.28 1.71 12.88
C GLY A 89 25.06 0.43 12.07
N TRP A 90 25.85 -0.60 12.38
CA TRP A 90 25.76 -1.89 11.68
C TRP A 90 24.34 -2.48 11.72
N LEU A 91 23.61 -2.30 12.82
CA LEU A 91 22.22 -2.74 12.97
C LEU A 91 21.27 -2.04 11.98
N ALA A 92 21.45 -0.75 11.75
CA ALA A 92 20.65 0.01 10.79
C ALA A 92 20.94 -0.41 9.34
N LYS A 93 22.22 -0.70 9.03
CA LYS A 93 22.61 -1.21 7.70
C LYS A 93 22.06 -2.60 7.44
N THR A 94 22.23 -3.52 8.38
CA THR A 94 21.75 -4.91 8.26
C THR A 94 20.23 -4.98 8.17
N SER A 95 19.51 -4.23 9.01
CA SER A 95 18.06 -4.13 8.92
C SER A 95 17.58 -3.50 7.61
N PHE A 96 18.25 -2.47 7.10
CA PHE A 96 17.92 -1.90 5.78
C PHE A 96 18.08 -2.92 4.65
N TRP A 97 19.18 -3.68 4.63
CA TRP A 97 19.37 -4.77 3.67
C TRP A 97 18.31 -5.87 3.82
N GLY A 98 18.00 -6.27 5.06
CA GLY A 98 16.96 -7.26 5.35
C GLY A 98 15.58 -6.83 4.84
N VAL A 99 15.17 -5.59 5.12
CA VAL A 99 13.89 -5.05 4.64
C VAL A 99 13.88 -4.89 3.13
N SER A 100 14.99 -4.47 2.51
CA SER A 100 15.10 -4.35 1.06
C SER A 100 14.97 -5.70 0.37
N PHE A 101 15.64 -6.73 0.89
CA PHE A 101 15.54 -8.10 0.37
C PHE A 101 14.12 -8.66 0.56
N LEU A 102 13.53 -8.48 1.74
CA LEU A 102 12.16 -8.92 2.02
C LEU A 102 11.14 -8.22 1.11
N SER A 103 11.27 -6.90 0.93
CA SER A 103 10.41 -6.12 0.02
C SER A 103 10.54 -6.62 -1.42
N LEU A 104 11.77 -6.81 -1.92
CA LEU A 104 11.99 -7.35 -3.26
C LEU A 104 11.39 -8.75 -3.42
N PHE A 105 11.59 -9.62 -2.43
CA PHE A 105 11.02 -10.97 -2.42
C PHE A 105 9.48 -10.93 -2.49
N CYS A 106 8.84 -10.14 -1.63
CA CYS A 106 7.38 -9.95 -1.65
C CYS A 106 6.90 -9.41 -3.00
N PHE A 107 7.61 -8.44 -3.57
CA PHE A 107 7.29 -7.87 -4.88
C PHE A 107 7.33 -8.90 -6.00
N LEU A 108 8.38 -9.74 -6.04
CA LEU A 108 8.49 -10.82 -7.02
C LEU A 108 7.39 -11.87 -6.86
N VAL A 109 7.05 -12.24 -5.62
CA VAL A 109 5.94 -13.17 -5.33
C VAL A 109 4.61 -12.60 -5.81
N PHE A 110 4.33 -11.33 -5.52
CA PHE A 110 3.11 -10.69 -6.00
C PHE A 110 3.06 -10.58 -7.52
N LEU A 111 4.17 -10.18 -8.16
CA LEU A 111 4.27 -10.15 -9.62
C LEU A 111 4.01 -11.52 -10.24
N TYR A 112 4.58 -12.58 -9.66
CA TYR A 112 4.35 -13.95 -10.12
C TYR A 112 2.86 -14.31 -10.09
N PHE A 113 2.17 -14.05 -8.96
CA PHE A 113 0.74 -14.35 -8.86
C PHE A 113 -0.11 -13.48 -9.78
N PHE A 114 0.24 -12.20 -9.96
CA PHE A 114 -0.42 -11.32 -10.92
C PHE A 114 -0.24 -11.81 -12.37
N TYR A 115 0.96 -12.26 -12.73
CA TYR A 115 1.23 -12.86 -14.04
C TYR A 115 0.45 -14.15 -14.24
N GLU A 116 0.45 -15.06 -13.27
CA GLU A 116 -0.28 -16.34 -13.35
C GLU A 116 -1.79 -16.13 -13.41
N GLY A 117 -2.35 -15.24 -12.58
CA GLY A 117 -3.77 -14.89 -12.61
C GLY A 117 -4.21 -14.25 -13.93
N GLY A 118 -3.34 -13.45 -14.55
CA GLY A 118 -3.56 -12.89 -15.89
C GLY A 118 -3.55 -13.97 -16.98
N ARG A 119 -2.65 -14.94 -16.87
CA ARG A 119 -2.59 -16.08 -17.78
C ARG A 119 -3.88 -16.91 -17.73
N ARG A 120 -4.39 -17.23 -16.53
CA ARG A 120 -5.63 -18.02 -16.38
C ARG A 120 -6.87 -17.34 -16.96
N ARG A 121 -6.98 -16.01 -16.91
CA ARG A 121 -8.10 -15.27 -17.54
C ARG A 121 -8.15 -15.51 -19.05
N ARG A 122 -7.00 -15.47 -19.72
CA ARG A 122 -6.87 -15.63 -21.17
C ARG A 122 -7.22 -17.05 -21.70
N TRP A 123 -7.30 -18.05 -20.82
CA TRP A 123 -7.68 -19.41 -21.18
C TRP A 123 -9.18 -19.70 -20.98
N ASN A 124 -9.89 -18.84 -20.26
CA ASN A 124 -11.31 -18.98 -19.96
C ASN A 124 -12.20 -18.00 -20.76
N GLU A 125 -11.59 -17.16 -21.59
CA GLU A 125 -12.21 -16.29 -22.61
C GLU A 125 -12.06 -16.96 -23.97
#